data_AF-A0A972RGK3-F1
#
_entry.id   AF-A0A972RGK3-F1
#
_cell.length_a   1.000
_cell.length_b   1.000
_cell.length_c   1.000
_cell.angle_alpha   90.00
_cell.angle_beta   90.00
_cell.angle_gamma   90.00
#
_symmetry.space_group_name_H-M   'P 1'
#
loop_
_entity.id
_entity.type
_entity.pdbx_description
1 polymer ?
#
loop_
_entity_poly.entity_id
_entity_poly.type
_entity_poly.pdbx_seq_one_letter_code
_entity_poly.pdbx_strand_id
1 'polypeptide(L)'
;PPLKTRLEVLLEQATAIQPVIILVKKHDDFVTLTGNGLIVAYAQPQLNRIVIDYSRMRSRVMLEETLRHETAHLMLFEITGRRLPRWFDEGVSQWLGGGLSELIEGSTGAELLKKALISAQVIPLSSLYVFPSDRRMLLLAYEESKSFIEFIIKRYGKKKLISLLEHLRYVDNFDNAFKDIYLSSPGEIEQAWLKDLKKRATVFNYLSQHIYEIVFFVAALITFSGFIRMLIKKRRYRDEEFEDDEDGYDP
;
A
#
# COMPACT_ATOMS: atom_id res chain seq x y z
N PRO A 1 17.21 1.46 -3.53
CA PRO A 1 17.76 2.81 -3.25
C PRO A 1 18.40 3.57 -4.44
N PRO A 2 18.09 3.26 -5.71
CA PRO A 2 18.22 4.25 -6.81
C PRO A 2 16.90 4.57 -7.54
N LEU A 3 15.82 3.84 -7.22
CA LEU A 3 14.58 3.84 -8.00
C LEU A 3 13.42 4.62 -7.38
N LYS A 4 13.42 4.79 -6.05
CA LYS A 4 12.54 5.75 -5.37
C LYS A 4 12.85 7.15 -5.92
N THR A 5 14.15 7.43 -6.04
CA THR A 5 14.74 8.63 -6.63
C THR A 5 14.32 8.86 -8.08
N ARG A 6 14.13 7.84 -8.93
CA ARG A 6 13.77 8.10 -10.34
C ARG A 6 12.31 8.52 -10.51
N LEU A 7 11.42 8.00 -9.67
CA LEU A 7 10.03 8.43 -9.65
C LEU A 7 9.92 9.77 -8.92
N GLU A 8 10.64 9.95 -7.81
CA GLU A 8 10.82 11.27 -7.17
C GLU A 8 11.44 12.29 -8.14
N VAL A 9 12.35 11.91 -9.05
CA VAL A 9 12.96 12.77 -10.07
C VAL A 9 12.02 13.07 -11.23
N LEU A 10 11.09 12.17 -11.57
CA LEU A 10 10.01 12.44 -12.53
C LEU A 10 8.89 13.28 -11.92
N LEU A 11 8.76 13.29 -10.59
CA LEU A 11 7.82 14.11 -9.83
C LEU A 11 8.40 15.48 -9.44
N GLU A 12 9.67 15.56 -9.01
CA GLU A 12 10.62 16.63 -9.40
C GLU A 12 10.64 16.70 -10.93
N GLN A 13 11.26 17.61 -11.68
CA GLN A 13 10.90 17.78 -13.13
C GLN A 13 9.42 18.16 -13.36
N ALA A 14 8.42 17.34 -13.01
CA ALA A 14 7.03 17.75 -12.87
C ALA A 14 6.81 18.76 -11.72
N THR A 15 7.80 19.01 -10.85
CA THR A 15 7.80 20.08 -9.82
C THR A 15 7.74 21.49 -10.37
N ALA A 16 7.81 21.69 -11.70
CA ALA A 16 7.45 22.96 -12.30
C ALA A 16 5.94 23.29 -12.14
N ILE A 17 5.13 22.31 -11.72
CA ILE A 17 3.72 22.51 -11.41
C ILE A 17 3.59 23.42 -10.18
N GLN A 18 3.16 24.66 -10.42
CA GLN A 18 2.71 25.59 -9.40
C GLN A 18 1.18 25.69 -9.47
N PRO A 19 0.44 24.82 -8.76
CA PRO A 19 -1.00 24.78 -8.90
C PRO A 19 -1.67 25.99 -8.24
N VAL A 20 -2.76 26.45 -8.85
CA VAL A 20 -3.67 27.39 -8.19
C VAL A 20 -4.45 26.63 -7.13
N ILE A 21 -4.27 26.97 -5.86
CA ILE A 21 -4.99 26.36 -4.74
C ILE A 21 -6.20 27.22 -4.38
N ILE A 22 -7.39 26.65 -4.48
CA ILE A 22 -8.65 27.29 -4.06
C ILE A 22 -9.09 26.66 -2.74
N LEU A 23 -9.20 27.50 -1.71
CA LEU A 23 -9.68 27.09 -0.39
C LEU A 23 -11.15 27.52 -0.23
N VAL A 24 -12.05 26.54 -0.20
CA VAL A 24 -13.48 26.75 0.03
C VAL A 24 -13.75 26.71 1.53
N LYS A 25 -14.24 27.83 2.08
CA LYS A 25 -14.39 28.00 3.54
C LYS A 25 -15.65 27.36 4.12
N LYS A 26 -16.63 27.00 3.29
CA LYS A 26 -17.89 26.38 3.71
C LYS A 26 -18.07 25.04 3.01
N HIS A 27 -18.41 24.01 3.79
CA HIS A 27 -18.66 22.67 3.26
C HIS A 27 -19.76 22.67 2.18
N ASP A 28 -20.88 23.37 2.41
CA ASP A 28 -22.02 23.39 1.48
C ASP A 28 -21.66 23.99 0.10
N ASP A 29 -20.81 25.04 0.09
CA ASP A 29 -20.31 25.63 -1.16
C ASP A 29 -19.45 24.61 -1.91
N PHE A 30 -18.61 23.85 -1.19
CA PHE A 30 -17.78 22.79 -1.77
C PHE A 30 -18.64 21.65 -2.33
N VAL A 31 -19.64 21.18 -1.59
CA VAL A 31 -20.58 20.15 -2.08
C VAL A 31 -21.35 20.61 -3.31
N THR A 32 -21.73 21.88 -3.37
CA THR A 32 -22.39 22.47 -4.54
C THR A 32 -21.47 22.45 -5.77
N LEU A 33 -20.16 22.66 -5.59
CA LEU A 33 -19.17 22.61 -6.66
C LEU A 33 -18.86 21.17 -7.14
N THR A 34 -18.85 20.19 -6.23
CA THR A 34 -18.42 18.82 -6.54
C THR A 34 -19.58 17.86 -6.82
N GLY A 35 -20.78 18.17 -6.34
CA GLY A 35 -21.88 17.21 -6.23
C GLY A 35 -21.60 16.05 -5.28
N ASN A 36 -20.55 16.12 -4.47
CA ASN A 36 -20.09 15.01 -3.62
C ASN A 36 -19.57 15.52 -2.26
N GLY A 37 -20.31 15.20 -1.18
CA GLY A 37 -19.92 15.54 0.19
C GLY A 37 -18.95 14.57 0.87
N LEU A 38 -18.55 13.50 0.20
CA LEU A 38 -17.65 12.50 0.77
C LEU A 38 -16.18 12.88 0.59
N ILE A 39 -15.84 13.56 -0.50
CA ILE A 39 -14.48 14.03 -0.75
C ILE A 39 -14.22 15.35 -0.03
N VAL A 40 -12.94 15.64 0.23
CA VAL A 40 -12.49 16.87 0.93
C VAL A 40 -11.62 17.76 0.04
N ALA A 41 -11.18 17.24 -1.11
CA ALA A 41 -10.46 17.97 -2.12
C ALA A 41 -10.62 17.28 -3.47
N TYR A 42 -10.26 18.00 -4.54
CA TYR A 42 -10.08 17.43 -5.87
C TYR A 42 -9.13 18.27 -6.71
N ALA A 43 -8.38 17.60 -7.58
CA ALA A 43 -7.56 18.20 -8.61
C ALA A 43 -8.32 18.42 -9.92
N GLN A 44 -8.02 19.52 -10.60
CA GLN A 44 -8.42 19.80 -11.98
C GLN A 44 -7.15 19.92 -12.84
N PRO A 45 -6.61 18.80 -13.35
CA PRO A 45 -5.31 18.80 -14.01
C PRO A 45 -5.20 19.73 -15.21
N GLN A 46 -6.28 19.83 -16.01
CA GLN A 46 -6.30 20.70 -17.20
C GLN A 46 -6.18 22.20 -16.85
N LEU A 47 -6.52 22.57 -15.62
CA LEU A 47 -6.47 23.96 -15.14
C LEU A 47 -5.29 24.20 -14.19
N ASN A 48 -4.43 23.18 -13.99
CA ASN A 48 -3.38 23.18 -12.99
C ASN A 48 -3.86 23.71 -11.63
N ARG A 49 -4.97 23.14 -11.13
CA ARG A 49 -5.71 23.68 -9.99
C ARG A 49 -6.08 22.60 -9.00
N ILE A 50 -6.02 22.93 -7.72
CA ILE A 50 -6.49 22.11 -6.60
C ILE A 50 -7.58 22.87 -5.87
N VAL A 51 -8.69 22.21 -5.56
CA VAL A 51 -9.79 22.78 -4.78
C VAL A 51 -9.93 21.98 -3.50
N ILE A 52 -9.94 22.66 -2.36
CA ILE A 52 -9.96 22.04 -1.02
C ILE A 52 -11.13 22.60 -0.22
N ASP A 53 -11.88 21.70 0.42
CA ASP A 53 -12.79 22.04 1.50
C ASP A 53 -11.99 22.35 2.77
N TYR A 54 -11.65 23.63 2.94
CA TYR A 54 -10.84 24.08 4.06
C TYR A 54 -11.58 23.95 5.40
N SER A 55 -12.91 23.95 5.39
CA SER A 55 -13.71 23.79 6.61
C SER A 55 -13.52 22.43 7.28
N ARG A 56 -13.08 21.42 6.51
CA ARG A 56 -12.81 20.07 6.99
C ARG A 56 -11.34 19.79 7.30
N MET A 57 -10.46 20.77 7.07
CA MET A 57 -9.03 20.66 7.35
C MET A 57 -8.75 20.94 8.82
N ARG A 58 -8.55 19.87 9.61
CA ARG A 58 -8.42 19.96 11.08
C ARG A 58 -7.01 20.23 11.57
N SER A 59 -6.01 19.95 10.74
CA SER A 59 -4.61 20.13 11.09
C SER A 59 -3.79 20.50 9.86
N ARG A 60 -2.62 21.10 10.09
CA ARG A 60 -1.64 21.38 9.04
C ARG A 60 -1.17 20.10 8.34
N VAL A 61 -1.00 19.02 9.10
CA VAL A 61 -0.60 17.71 8.58
C VAL A 61 -1.65 17.21 7.58
N MET A 62 -2.92 17.19 7.97
CA MET A 62 -4.01 16.77 7.07
C MET A 62 -4.07 17.58 5.78
N LEU A 63 -3.87 18.90 5.87
CA LEU A 63 -3.82 19.77 4.70
C LEU A 63 -2.61 19.45 3.81
N GLU A 64 -1.44 19.24 4.39
CA GLU A 64 -0.22 18.88 3.66
C GLU A 64 -0.36 17.54 2.93
N GLU A 65 -0.93 16.54 3.59
CA GLU A 65 -1.15 15.22 2.98
C GLU A 65 -2.20 15.26 1.88
N THR A 66 -3.28 16.04 2.08
CA THR A 66 -4.29 16.27 1.04
C THR A 66 -3.66 16.98 -0.16
N LEU A 67 -2.88 18.04 0.06
CA LEU A 67 -2.18 18.73 -1.02
C LEU A 67 -1.21 17.82 -1.76
N ARG A 68 -0.47 16.97 -1.03
CA ARG A 68 0.45 15.99 -1.63
C ARG A 68 -0.30 15.01 -2.52
N HIS A 69 -1.45 14.52 -2.08
CA HIS A 69 -2.30 13.62 -2.86
C HIS A 69 -2.87 14.31 -4.11
N GLU A 70 -3.46 15.49 -3.97
CA GLU A 70 -4.03 16.22 -5.12
C GLU A 70 -2.96 16.67 -6.12
N THR A 71 -1.77 17.01 -5.64
CA THR A 71 -0.61 17.32 -6.50
C THR A 71 -0.17 16.11 -7.29
N ALA A 72 -0.26 14.90 -6.73
CA ALA A 72 0.07 13.67 -7.45
C ALA A 72 -0.83 13.48 -8.69
N HIS A 73 -2.13 13.80 -8.61
CA HIS A 73 -3.02 13.78 -9.78
C HIS A 73 -2.57 14.76 -10.87
N LEU A 74 -2.14 15.97 -10.51
CA LEU A 74 -1.62 16.93 -11.47
C LEU A 74 -0.34 16.41 -12.15
N MET A 75 0.58 15.85 -11.36
CA MET A 75 1.82 15.28 -11.87
C MET A 75 1.57 14.08 -12.80
N LEU A 76 0.65 13.19 -12.45
CA LEU A 76 0.28 12.05 -13.31
C LEU A 76 -0.29 12.53 -14.65
N PHE A 77 -1.12 13.57 -14.64
CA PHE A 77 -1.64 14.16 -15.86
C PHE A 77 -0.52 14.82 -16.69
N GLU A 78 0.42 15.52 -16.08
CA GLU A 78 1.57 16.12 -16.78
C GLU A 78 2.47 15.06 -17.44
N ILE A 79 2.73 13.95 -16.74
CA ILE A 79 3.54 12.85 -17.26
C ILE A 79 2.82 12.17 -18.43
N THR A 80 1.55 11.82 -18.26
CA THR A 80 0.80 11.00 -19.22
C THR A 80 0.09 11.79 -20.32
N GLY A 81 -0.09 13.09 -20.14
CA GLY A 81 -0.80 13.99 -21.06
C GLY A 81 -2.32 13.78 -21.13
N ARG A 82 -2.90 12.94 -20.26
CA ARG A 82 -4.32 12.56 -20.34
C ARG A 82 -4.87 12.07 -19.02
N ARG A 83 -6.20 11.84 -19.01
CA ARG A 83 -6.88 11.19 -17.89
C ARG A 83 -6.65 9.69 -17.92
N LEU A 84 -6.44 9.12 -16.75
CA LEU A 84 -6.22 7.69 -16.55
C LEU A 84 -7.50 7.03 -16.01
N PRO A 85 -7.61 5.68 -16.08
CA PRO A 85 -8.66 4.97 -15.34
C PRO A 85 -8.64 5.38 -13.87
N ARG A 86 -9.80 5.64 -13.27
CA ARG A 86 -9.86 6.24 -11.93
C ARG A 86 -9.14 5.40 -10.89
N TRP A 87 -9.27 4.07 -10.93
CA TRP A 87 -8.54 3.19 -10.02
C TRP A 87 -7.02 3.33 -10.13
N PHE A 88 -6.49 3.56 -11.33
CA PHE A 88 -5.04 3.66 -11.54
C PHE A 88 -4.52 5.00 -11.05
N ASP A 89 -5.20 6.09 -11.42
CA ASP A 89 -4.91 7.45 -10.96
C ASP A 89 -4.91 7.52 -9.43
N GLU A 90 -5.98 7.02 -8.80
CA GLU A 90 -6.13 7.01 -7.34
C GLU A 90 -5.13 6.11 -6.64
N GLY A 91 -4.91 4.90 -7.16
CA GLY A 91 -3.96 3.96 -6.57
C GLY A 91 -2.53 4.50 -6.59
N VAL A 92 -2.11 5.11 -7.71
CA VAL A 92 -0.78 5.72 -7.82
C VAL A 92 -0.69 6.98 -6.98
N SER A 93 -1.69 7.87 -7.03
CA SER A 93 -1.71 9.09 -6.21
C SER A 93 -1.67 8.79 -4.71
N GLN A 94 -2.33 7.74 -4.23
CA GLN A 94 -2.22 7.30 -2.84
C GLN A 94 -0.86 6.70 -2.52
N TRP A 95 -0.31 5.88 -3.41
CA TRP A 95 1.01 5.30 -3.22
C TRP A 95 2.11 6.38 -3.16
N LEU A 96 1.99 7.44 -3.96
CA LEU A 96 2.88 8.62 -3.93
C LEU A 96 2.63 9.51 -2.72
N GLY A 97 1.36 9.77 -2.43
CA GLY A 97 0.90 10.63 -1.36
C GLY A 97 1.04 10.04 0.04
N GLY A 98 1.68 8.89 0.23
CA GLY A 98 1.85 8.26 1.54
C GLY A 98 0.59 7.58 2.10
N GLY A 99 -0.48 7.51 1.32
CA GLY A 99 -1.78 6.93 1.69
C GLY A 99 -2.79 7.96 2.19
N LEU A 100 -4.04 7.86 1.71
CA LEU A 100 -5.16 8.69 2.18
C LEU A 100 -5.93 8.04 3.34
N SER A 101 -5.71 6.73 3.57
CA SER A 101 -6.44 5.92 4.55
C SER A 101 -6.27 6.40 5.99
N GLU A 102 -5.18 7.11 6.31
CA GLU A 102 -4.93 7.69 7.64
C GLU A 102 -5.66 9.03 7.86
N LEU A 103 -6.13 9.68 6.79
CA LEU A 103 -6.80 10.99 6.86
C LEU A 103 -8.31 10.90 7.03
N ILE A 104 -8.90 9.74 6.71
CA ILE A 104 -10.33 9.51 6.92
C ILE A 104 -10.50 9.05 8.37
N GLU A 105 -11.03 9.93 9.21
CA GLU A 105 -11.33 9.63 10.61
C GLU A 105 -12.20 8.37 10.73
N GLY A 106 -11.72 7.38 11.49
CA GLY A 106 -12.40 6.10 11.69
C GLY A 106 -12.28 5.12 10.51
N SER A 107 -11.42 5.37 9.52
CA SER A 107 -11.22 4.44 8.43
C SER A 107 -10.34 3.27 8.86
N THR A 108 -10.96 2.09 8.84
CA THR A 108 -10.25 0.83 8.80
C THR A 108 -10.25 0.32 7.37
N GLY A 109 -9.74 1.13 6.42
CA GLY A 109 -9.74 0.81 4.99
C GLY A 109 -9.12 -0.57 4.70
N ALA A 110 -8.00 -0.89 5.35
CA ALA A 110 -7.38 -2.20 5.29
C ALA A 110 -8.28 -3.33 5.85
N GLU A 111 -9.06 -3.07 6.91
CA GLU A 111 -10.03 -4.04 7.42
C GLU A 111 -11.26 -4.17 6.50
N LEU A 112 -11.69 -3.09 5.86
CA LEU A 112 -12.78 -3.10 4.90
C LEU A 112 -12.41 -3.95 3.69
N LEU A 113 -11.20 -3.77 3.15
CA LEU A 113 -10.66 -4.62 2.10
C LEU A 113 -10.56 -6.08 2.56
N LYS A 114 -10.05 -6.32 3.77
CA LYS A 114 -10.01 -7.68 4.35
C LYS A 114 -11.40 -8.33 4.45
N LYS A 115 -12.40 -7.58 4.92
CA LYS A 115 -13.80 -8.04 5.01
C LYS A 115 -14.40 -8.30 3.62
N ALA A 116 -14.15 -7.42 2.65
CA ALA A 116 -14.58 -7.58 1.27
C ALA A 116 -13.98 -8.84 0.63
N LEU A 117 -12.69 -9.11 0.87
CA LEU A 117 -12.03 -10.33 0.40
C LEU A 117 -12.64 -11.60 0.99
N ILE A 118 -12.93 -11.62 2.30
CA ILE A 118 -13.55 -12.78 2.98
C ILE A 118 -14.97 -13.01 2.46
N SER A 119 -15.74 -11.95 2.22
CA SER A 119 -17.12 -12.03 1.75
C SER A 119 -17.27 -12.12 0.23
N ALA A 120 -16.15 -12.17 -0.51
CA ALA A 120 -16.12 -12.12 -1.98
C ALA A 120 -16.85 -10.89 -2.57
N GLN A 121 -16.83 -9.76 -1.86
CA GLN A 121 -17.44 -8.48 -2.24
C GLN A 121 -16.41 -7.47 -2.77
N VAL A 122 -15.37 -7.95 -3.45
CA VAL A 122 -14.39 -7.07 -4.10
C VAL A 122 -14.98 -6.42 -5.36
N ILE A 123 -14.59 -5.18 -5.66
CA ILE A 123 -15.07 -4.48 -6.85
C ILE A 123 -14.12 -4.81 -8.02
N PRO A 124 -14.64 -5.30 -9.16
CA PRO A 124 -13.79 -5.50 -10.33
C PRO A 124 -13.17 -4.16 -10.78
N LEU A 125 -11.88 -4.14 -11.09
CA LEU A 125 -11.16 -2.95 -11.58
C LEU A 125 -11.80 -2.39 -12.86
N SER A 126 -12.38 -3.26 -13.69
CA SER A 126 -13.16 -2.87 -14.88
C SER A 126 -14.38 -2.00 -14.55
N SER A 127 -14.91 -2.10 -13.33
CA SER A 127 -16.00 -1.27 -12.81
C SER A 127 -15.51 0.01 -12.10
N LEU A 128 -14.20 0.13 -11.83
CA LEU A 128 -13.58 1.27 -11.14
C LEU A 128 -12.95 2.30 -12.08
N TYR A 129 -13.41 2.35 -13.34
CA TYR A 129 -13.18 3.50 -14.21
C TYR A 129 -13.91 4.76 -13.71
N VAL A 130 -15.00 4.55 -12.97
CA VAL A 130 -15.74 5.57 -12.23
C VAL A 130 -15.95 5.05 -10.82
N PHE A 131 -15.72 5.89 -9.80
CA PHE A 131 -15.88 5.46 -8.42
C PHE A 131 -17.33 5.55 -7.95
N PRO A 132 -17.77 4.61 -7.10
CA PRO A 132 -19.13 4.59 -6.58
C PRO A 132 -19.39 5.78 -5.64
N SER A 133 -20.64 6.25 -5.60
CA SER A 133 -21.05 7.37 -4.73
C SER A 133 -21.40 6.93 -3.31
N ASP A 134 -21.65 5.64 -3.08
CA ASP A 134 -21.85 5.11 -1.72
C ASP A 134 -20.55 5.18 -0.92
N ARG A 135 -20.63 5.67 0.33
CA ARG A 135 -19.44 5.92 1.16
C ARG A 135 -18.62 4.65 1.40
N ARG A 136 -19.26 3.52 1.69
CA ARG A 136 -18.55 2.27 1.99
C ARG A 136 -17.88 1.74 0.72
N MET A 137 -18.58 1.75 -0.40
CA MET A 137 -18.04 1.30 -1.68
C MET A 137 -16.93 2.23 -2.19
N LEU A 138 -17.04 3.53 -1.94
CA LEU A 138 -16.02 4.53 -2.29
C LEU A 138 -14.72 4.26 -1.53
N LEU A 139 -14.82 4.04 -0.21
CA LEU A 139 -13.67 3.65 0.61
C LEU A 139 -13.05 2.34 0.11
N LEU A 140 -13.88 1.34 -0.23
CA LEU A 140 -13.38 0.09 -0.77
C LEU A 140 -12.65 0.30 -2.12
N ALA A 141 -13.21 1.11 -3.03
CA ALA A 141 -12.59 1.43 -4.31
C ALA A 141 -11.21 2.08 -4.15
N TYR A 142 -11.07 3.03 -3.20
CA TYR A 142 -9.79 3.63 -2.85
C TYR A 142 -8.77 2.59 -2.35
N GLU A 143 -9.19 1.71 -1.44
CA GLU A 143 -8.32 0.68 -0.85
C GLU A 143 -7.90 -0.40 -1.86
N GLU A 144 -8.82 -0.85 -2.72
CA GLU A 144 -8.53 -1.80 -3.80
C GLU A 144 -7.55 -1.21 -4.80
N SER A 145 -7.75 0.04 -5.19
CA SER A 145 -6.87 0.78 -6.10
C SER A 145 -5.45 0.86 -5.57
N LYS A 146 -5.28 1.30 -4.31
CA LYS A 146 -3.97 1.36 -3.65
C LYS A 146 -3.34 -0.02 -3.53
N SER A 147 -4.10 -1.01 -3.05
CA SER A 147 -3.61 -2.38 -2.85
C SER A 147 -3.14 -3.02 -4.16
N PHE A 148 -3.85 -2.77 -5.26
CA PHE A 148 -3.49 -3.27 -6.57
C PHE A 148 -2.17 -2.66 -7.08
N ILE A 149 -1.99 -1.34 -6.93
CA ILE A 149 -0.72 -0.67 -7.28
C ILE A 149 0.44 -1.17 -6.41
N GLU A 150 0.23 -1.34 -5.11
CA GLU A 150 1.23 -1.93 -4.21
C GLU A 150 1.61 -3.36 -4.64
N PHE A 151 0.63 -4.16 -5.05
CA PHE A 151 0.87 -5.50 -5.58
C PHE A 151 1.70 -5.48 -6.87
N ILE A 152 1.34 -4.61 -7.82
CA ILE A 152 2.09 -4.42 -9.06
C ILE A 152 3.54 -4.06 -8.74
N ILE A 153 3.76 -3.10 -7.85
CA ILE A 153 5.09 -2.64 -7.46
C ILE A 153 5.89 -3.75 -6.78
N LYS A 154 5.25 -4.51 -5.88
CA LYS A 154 5.90 -5.62 -5.18
C LYS A 154 6.28 -6.76 -6.14
N ARG A 155 5.43 -7.07 -7.12
CA ARG A 155 5.61 -8.21 -8.04
C ARG A 155 6.50 -7.89 -9.22
N TYR A 156 6.34 -6.71 -9.81
CA TYR A 156 6.97 -6.32 -11.07
C TYR A 156 8.03 -5.23 -10.91
N GLY A 157 8.11 -4.62 -9.73
CA GLY A 157 9.05 -3.56 -9.40
C GLY A 157 8.56 -2.17 -9.86
N LYS A 158 9.04 -1.14 -9.15
CA LYS A 158 8.73 0.27 -9.44
C LYS A 158 9.11 0.70 -10.86
N LYS A 159 10.20 0.15 -11.42
CA LYS A 159 10.67 0.44 -12.78
C LYS A 159 9.58 0.23 -13.82
N LYS A 160 8.85 -0.88 -13.74
CA LYS A 160 7.77 -1.18 -14.70
C LYS A 160 6.61 -0.20 -14.60
N LEU A 161 6.26 0.24 -13.39
CA LEU A 161 5.24 1.27 -13.21
C LEU A 161 5.66 2.60 -13.87
N ILE A 162 6.92 3.00 -13.69
CA ILE A 162 7.47 4.20 -14.34
C ILE A 162 7.40 4.06 -15.86
N SER A 163 7.84 2.92 -16.40
CA SER A 163 7.77 2.66 -17.84
C SER A 163 6.35 2.69 -18.37
N LEU A 164 5.35 2.23 -17.59
CA LEU A 164 3.94 2.40 -17.98
C LEU A 164 3.55 3.87 -18.04
N LEU A 165 3.88 4.68 -17.03
CA LEU A 165 3.55 6.11 -17.02
C LEU A 165 4.19 6.86 -18.20
N GLU A 166 5.45 6.57 -18.51
CA GLU A 166 6.15 7.14 -19.67
C GLU A 166 5.53 6.66 -20.99
N HIS A 167 5.22 5.37 -21.12
CA HIS A 167 4.58 4.79 -22.31
C HIS A 167 3.16 5.34 -22.55
N LEU A 168 2.47 5.66 -21.46
CA LEU A 168 1.18 6.35 -21.48
C LEU A 168 1.25 7.79 -22.00
N ARG A 169 2.42 8.33 -22.36
CA ARG A 169 2.47 9.58 -23.14
C ARG A 169 2.19 9.34 -24.63
N TYR A 170 2.41 8.13 -25.13
CA TYR A 170 2.45 7.84 -26.58
C TYR A 170 1.36 6.87 -27.07
N VAL A 171 0.69 6.12 -26.18
CA VAL A 171 -0.27 5.06 -26.57
C VAL A 171 -1.68 5.29 -26.04
N ASP A 172 -2.58 5.86 -26.84
CA ASP A 172 -3.91 6.35 -26.40
C ASP A 172 -4.82 5.37 -25.66
N ASN A 173 -4.64 4.06 -25.82
CA ASN A 173 -5.40 3.06 -25.09
C ASN A 173 -4.63 2.56 -23.85
N PHE A 174 -5.20 2.76 -22.65
CA PHE A 174 -4.59 2.36 -21.39
C PHE A 174 -4.34 0.85 -21.31
N ASP A 175 -5.32 0.03 -21.68
CA ASP A 175 -5.21 -1.43 -21.60
C ASP A 175 -4.11 -1.98 -22.53
N ASN A 176 -3.96 -1.38 -23.72
CA ASN A 176 -2.87 -1.70 -24.64
C ASN A 176 -1.51 -1.32 -24.04
N ALA A 177 -1.37 -0.08 -23.54
CA ALA A 177 -0.14 0.37 -22.90
C ALA A 177 0.23 -0.51 -21.70
N PHE A 178 -0.77 -0.90 -20.90
CA PHE A 178 -0.60 -1.80 -19.78
C PHE A 178 -0.12 -3.18 -20.24
N LYS A 179 -0.74 -3.73 -21.29
CA LYS A 179 -0.36 -5.02 -21.87
C LYS A 179 1.04 -5.00 -22.47
N ASP A 180 1.45 -3.92 -23.13
CA ASP A 180 2.81 -3.78 -23.68
C ASP A 180 3.88 -3.88 -22.59
N ILE A 181 3.63 -3.28 -21.42
CA ILE A 181 4.59 -3.21 -20.32
C ILE A 181 4.58 -4.47 -19.45
N TYR A 182 3.39 -4.99 -19.14
CA TYR A 182 3.22 -6.11 -18.22
C TYR A 182 3.08 -7.47 -18.91
N LEU A 183 2.90 -7.50 -20.24
CA LEU A 183 2.59 -8.70 -21.03
C LEU A 183 1.31 -9.41 -20.57
N SER A 184 0.42 -8.67 -19.92
CA SER A 184 -0.85 -9.14 -19.36
C SER A 184 -1.81 -7.96 -19.28
N SER A 185 -3.09 -8.23 -19.50
CA SER A 185 -4.16 -7.25 -19.30
C SER A 185 -4.32 -6.88 -17.82
N PRO A 186 -4.94 -5.72 -17.51
CA PRO A 186 -5.28 -5.36 -16.13
C PRO A 186 -6.07 -6.47 -15.40
N GLY A 187 -7.04 -7.09 -16.08
CA GLY A 187 -7.86 -8.16 -15.51
C GLY A 187 -7.08 -9.44 -15.19
N GLU A 188 -6.10 -9.83 -16.01
CA GLU A 188 -5.25 -10.98 -15.70
C GLU A 188 -4.39 -10.73 -14.45
N ILE A 189 -3.86 -9.52 -14.30
CA ILE A 189 -3.08 -9.13 -13.11
C ILE A 189 -4.01 -9.01 -11.88
N GLU A 190 -5.24 -8.52 -12.06
CA GLU A 190 -6.26 -8.49 -11.01
C GLU A 190 -6.51 -9.88 -10.43
N GLN A 191 -6.68 -10.90 -11.28
CA GLN A 191 -6.85 -12.28 -10.78
C GLN A 191 -5.64 -12.76 -9.98
N ALA A 192 -4.43 -12.42 -10.41
CA ALA A 192 -3.20 -12.74 -9.68
C ALA A 192 -3.12 -12.00 -8.33
N TRP A 193 -3.56 -10.74 -8.29
CA TRP A 193 -3.65 -9.92 -7.08
C TRP A 193 -4.67 -10.49 -6.09
N LEU A 194 -5.89 -10.80 -6.53
CA LEU A 194 -6.92 -11.41 -5.70
C LEU A 194 -6.46 -12.75 -5.10
N LYS A 195 -5.73 -13.57 -5.88
CA LYS A 195 -5.15 -14.83 -5.38
C LYS A 195 -4.09 -14.59 -4.31
N ASP A 196 -3.22 -13.59 -4.50
CA ASP A 196 -2.20 -13.22 -3.52
C ASP A 196 -2.82 -12.69 -2.21
N LEU A 197 -3.84 -11.84 -2.32
CA LEU A 197 -4.60 -11.34 -1.17
C LEU A 197 -5.27 -12.46 -0.38
N LYS A 198 -5.96 -13.40 -1.05
CA LYS A 198 -6.57 -14.57 -0.41
C LYS A 198 -5.52 -15.43 0.31
N LYS A 199 -4.37 -15.65 -0.32
CA LYS A 199 -3.26 -16.41 0.31
C LYS A 199 -2.74 -15.72 1.56
N ARG A 200 -2.49 -14.41 1.51
CA ARG A 200 -2.04 -13.63 2.67
C ARG A 200 -3.06 -13.63 3.80
N ALA A 201 -4.35 -13.45 3.48
CA ALA A 201 -5.43 -13.50 4.45
C ALA A 201 -5.50 -14.88 5.13
N THR A 202 -5.33 -15.96 4.37
CA THR A 202 -5.33 -17.34 4.88
C THR A 202 -4.14 -17.59 5.81
N VAL A 203 -2.92 -17.19 5.40
CA VAL A 203 -1.71 -17.31 6.24
C VAL A 203 -1.84 -16.49 7.51
N PHE A 204 -2.34 -15.26 7.41
CA PHE A 204 -2.56 -14.41 8.58
C PHE A 204 -3.60 -15.03 9.53
N ASN A 205 -4.69 -15.58 9.00
CA ASN A 205 -5.71 -16.23 9.81
C ASN A 205 -5.14 -17.46 10.53
N TYR A 206 -4.42 -18.33 9.80
CA TYR A 206 -3.75 -19.49 10.38
C TYR A 206 -2.76 -19.08 11.49
N LEU A 207 -1.90 -18.10 11.21
CA LEU A 207 -0.90 -17.64 12.17
C LEU A 207 -1.56 -17.02 13.41
N SER A 208 -2.64 -16.26 13.23
CA SER A 208 -3.39 -15.64 14.33
C SER A 208 -4.09 -16.68 15.20
N GLN A 209 -4.68 -17.71 14.58
CA GLN A 209 -5.35 -18.81 15.29
C GLN A 209 -4.37 -19.69 16.05
N HIS A 210 -3.14 -19.87 15.55
CA HIS A 210 -2.13 -20.75 16.13
C HIS A 210 -1.00 -20.02 16.87
N ILE A 211 -1.18 -18.73 17.19
CA ILE A 211 -0.07 -17.91 17.72
C ILE A 211 0.44 -18.45 19.06
N TYR A 212 -0.47 -18.95 19.91
CA TYR A 212 -0.09 -19.50 21.21
C TYR A 212 0.66 -20.82 21.04
N GLU A 213 0.18 -21.74 20.20
CA GLU A 213 0.82 -23.02 19.93
C GLU A 213 2.22 -22.80 19.35
N ILE A 214 2.39 -21.85 18.44
CA ILE A 214 3.70 -21.50 17.86
C ILE A 214 4.63 -20.96 18.95
N VAL A 215 4.16 -20.02 19.78
CA VAL A 215 4.96 -19.45 20.86
C VAL A 215 5.36 -20.52 21.87
N PHE A 216 4.43 -21.38 22.29
CA PHE A 216 4.72 -22.47 23.22
C PHE A 216 5.66 -23.51 22.61
N PHE A 217 5.52 -23.82 21.33
CA PHE A 217 6.42 -24.74 20.63
C PHE A 217 7.85 -24.17 20.54
N VAL A 218 8.00 -22.90 20.18
CA VAL A 218 9.31 -22.21 20.16
C VAL A 218 9.92 -22.15 21.55
N ALA A 219 9.12 -21.82 22.58
CA ALA A 219 9.59 -21.83 23.97
C ALA A 219 10.04 -23.23 24.41
N ALA A 220 9.28 -24.27 24.06
CA ALA A 220 9.64 -25.66 24.34
C ALA A 220 10.96 -26.06 23.65
N LEU A 221 11.17 -25.66 22.39
CA LEU A 221 12.43 -25.90 21.68
C LEU A 221 13.62 -25.20 22.36
N ILE A 222 13.44 -23.96 22.82
CA ILE A 222 14.47 -23.21 23.55
C ILE A 222 14.80 -23.90 24.87
N THR A 223 13.77 -24.25 25.66
CA THR A 223 13.95 -24.94 26.95
C THR A 223 14.60 -26.31 26.76
N PHE A 224 14.17 -27.08 25.76
CA PHE A 224 14.76 -28.38 25.43
C PHE A 224 16.22 -28.23 24.99
N SER A 225 16.53 -27.28 24.13
CA SER A 225 17.91 -26.99 23.71
C SER A 225 18.80 -26.56 24.88
N GLY A 226 18.26 -25.74 25.79
CA GLY A 226 18.92 -25.34 27.04
C GLY A 226 19.17 -26.53 27.97
N PHE A 227 18.19 -27.42 28.10
CA PHE A 227 18.29 -28.65 28.88
C PHE A 227 19.34 -29.62 28.32
N ILE A 228 19.36 -29.83 27.00
CA ILE A 228 20.39 -30.65 26.34
C ILE A 228 21.78 -30.05 26.56
N ARG A 229 21.95 -28.73 26.40
CA ARG A 229 23.23 -28.05 26.71
C ARG A 229 23.63 -28.23 28.18
N MET A 230 22.68 -28.14 29.12
CA MET A 230 22.93 -28.37 30.54
C MET A 230 23.40 -29.81 30.80
N LEU A 231 22.78 -30.80 30.15
CA LEU A 231 23.19 -32.20 30.29
C LEU A 231 24.59 -32.47 29.73
N ILE A 232 24.93 -31.89 28.57
CA ILE A 232 26.27 -31.99 27.99
C ILE A 232 27.30 -31.33 28.92
N LYS A 233 26.99 -30.13 29.42
CA LYS A 233 27.84 -29.42 30.39
C LYS A 233 28.08 -30.28 31.64
N LYS A 234 27.02 -30.84 32.24
CA LYS A 234 27.13 -31.67 33.45
C LYS A 234 27.98 -32.93 33.25
N ARG A 235 27.94 -33.57 32.07
CA ARG A 235 28.82 -34.71 31.77
C ARG A 235 30.29 -34.27 31.72
N ARG A 236 30.58 -33.15 31.07
CA ARG A 236 31.96 -32.65 30.93
C ARG A 236 32.63 -32.31 32.26
N TYR A 237 31.92 -31.66 33.19
CA TYR A 237 32.47 -31.40 34.54
C TYR A 237 32.76 -32.68 35.31
N ARG A 238 31.92 -33.70 35.15
CA ARG A 238 32.13 -34.98 35.81
C ARG A 238 33.33 -35.72 35.21
N ASP A 239 33.54 -35.63 33.90
CA ASP A 239 34.70 -36.29 33.28
C ASP A 239 36.02 -35.57 33.67
N GLU A 240 36.01 -34.23 33.77
CA GLU A 240 37.14 -33.40 34.26
C GLU A 240 37.47 -33.68 35.77
N GLU A 241 36.45 -33.82 36.63
CA GLU A 241 36.62 -34.10 38.07
C GLU A 241 37.17 -35.51 38.35
N PHE A 242 36.88 -36.49 37.48
CA PHE A 242 37.44 -37.85 37.58
C PHE A 242 38.88 -37.95 37.04
N GLU A 243 39.28 -37.10 36.09
CA GLU A 243 40.68 -37.02 35.63
C GLU A 243 41.59 -36.38 36.70
N ASP A 244 41.14 -35.32 37.37
CA ASP A 244 41.91 -34.67 38.46
C ASP A 244 42.07 -35.58 39.70
N ASP A 245 41.11 -36.47 39.97
CA ASP A 245 41.19 -37.46 41.08
C ASP A 245 42.12 -38.64 40.77
N GLU A 246 42.35 -38.99 39.50
CA GLU A 246 43.32 -40.04 39.09
C GLU A 246 44.77 -39.55 39.08
N ASP A 247 45.02 -38.27 38.76
CA ASP A 247 46.36 -37.68 38.71
C ASP A 247 46.90 -37.22 40.09
N GLY A 248 46.07 -37.28 41.15
CA GLY A 248 46.40 -36.86 42.51
C GLY A 248 47.18 -37.87 43.38
N TYR A 249 47.54 -39.04 42.85
CA TYR A 249 48.27 -40.08 43.60
C TYR A 249 49.69 -40.28 43.06
N ASP A 250 50.65 -39.52 43.60
CA ASP A 250 52.09 -39.78 43.45
C ASP A 250 52.63 -40.37 44.78
N PRO A 251 53.13 -41.63 44.81
CA PRO A 251 53.62 -42.32 46.03
C PRO A 251 54.82 -41.69 46.73
#